data_AF-A0A8X7R4D7-F1
#
_entry.id   AF-A0A8X7R4D7-F1
#
_cell.length_a   1.000
_cell.length_b   1.000
_cell.length_c   1.000
_cell.angle_alpha   90.00
_cell.angle_beta   90.00
_cell.angle_gamma   90.00
#
_symmetry.space_group_name_H-M   'P 1'
#
loop_
_entity.id
_entity.type
_entity.pdbx_description
1 polymer ?
#
loop_
_entity_poly.entity_id
_entity_poly.type
_entity_poly.pdbx_seq_one_letter_code
_entity_poly.pdbx_strand_id
1 'polypeptide(L)'
;MEESKKYERMVKQTMDKTKKKNNKRGHGSGSGSGLLGVKVRKLQILIPGGKRCNHPDLLLSKTVDYIVHLKLKIRFLKALSDMYSL
;
A
#
# COMPACT_ATOMS: atom_id res chain seq x y z
N MET A 1 -20.21 41.60 34.30
CA MET A 1 -20.91 41.05 33.12
C MET A 1 -19.94 40.72 31.97
N GLU A 2 -18.84 41.46 31.80
CA GLU A 2 -17.77 41.21 30.82
C GLU A 2 -17.13 39.80 30.88
N GLU A 3 -16.84 39.28 32.08
CA GLU A 3 -16.05 38.06 32.23
C GLU A 3 -16.78 36.80 31.74
N SER A 4 -18.11 36.75 31.92
CA SER A 4 -18.95 35.66 31.44
C SER A 4 -18.95 35.58 29.91
N LYS A 5 -18.99 36.74 29.22
CA LYS A 5 -18.89 36.82 27.76
C LYS A 5 -17.52 36.39 27.24
N LYS A 6 -16.45 36.63 28.00
CA LYS A 6 -15.08 36.20 27.66
C LYS A 6 -14.95 34.68 27.75
N TYR A 7 -15.56 34.07 28.76
CA TYR A 7 -15.60 32.62 28.91
C TYR A 7 -16.37 31.93 27.78
N GLU A 8 -17.56 32.43 27.41
CA GLU A 8 -18.33 31.88 26.28
C GLU A 8 -17.55 31.93 24.96
N ARG A 9 -16.86 33.05 24.67
CA ARG A 9 -16.04 33.18 23.45
C ARG A 9 -14.89 32.18 23.44
N MET A 10 -14.28 31.94 24.60
CA MET A 10 -13.18 30.98 24.73
C MET A 10 -13.65 29.55 24.47
N VAL A 11 -14.81 29.16 25.02
CA VAL A 11 -15.43 27.84 24.81
C VAL A 11 -15.87 27.65 23.35
N LYS A 12 -16.40 28.69 22.70
CA LYS A 12 -16.78 28.61 21.28
C LYS A 12 -15.56 28.39 20.38
N GLN A 13 -14.46 29.12 20.66
CA GLN A 13 -13.19 28.96 19.95
C GLN A 13 -12.55 27.57 20.15
N THR A 14 -12.68 26.96 21.33
CA THR A 14 -12.17 25.59 21.54
C THR A 14 -13.03 24.55 20.81
N MET A 15 -14.36 24.73 20.79
CA MET A 15 -15.26 23.85 20.04
C MET A 15 -15.03 23.90 18.52
N ASP A 16 -14.81 25.10 17.95
CA ASP A 16 -14.56 25.27 16.52
C ASP A 16 -13.21 24.67 16.07
N LYS A 17 -12.16 24.81 16.91
CA LYS A 17 -10.86 24.15 16.67
C LYS A 17 -10.97 22.63 16.71
N THR A 18 -11.81 22.10 17.60
CA THR A 18 -12.03 20.65 17.74
C THR A 18 -12.80 20.08 16.56
N LYS A 19 -13.82 20.80 16.05
CA LYS A 19 -14.54 20.45 14.81
C LYS A 19 -13.63 20.46 13.57
N LYS A 20 -12.75 21.45 13.45
CA LYS A 20 -11.83 21.58 12.30
C LYS A 20 -10.75 20.48 12.25
N LYS A 21 -10.42 19.85 13.38
CA LYS A 21 -9.41 18.77 13.45
C LYS A 21 -9.94 17.41 12.94
N ASN A 22 -11.26 17.20 12.97
CA ASN A 22 -11.87 15.93 12.53
C ASN A 22 -12.12 15.86 11.01
N ASN A 23 -12.15 16.99 10.30
CA ASN A 23 -12.39 17.01 8.85
C ASN A 23 -11.12 16.81 7.99
N LYS A 24 -9.94 16.57 8.58
CA LYS A 24 -8.70 16.26 7.84
C LYS A 24 -8.47 14.76 7.61
N ARG A 25 -9.51 13.93 7.74
CA ARG A 25 -9.47 12.51 7.35
C ARG A 25 -10.38 12.22 6.15
N GLY A 26 -10.51 13.20 5.25
CA GLY A 26 -11.10 13.01 3.94
C GLY A 26 -10.20 12.14 3.07
N HIS A 27 -10.17 10.84 3.35
CA HIS A 27 -9.80 9.84 2.35
C HIS A 27 -10.82 9.96 1.22
N GLY A 28 -10.41 10.63 0.14
CA GLY A 28 -11.17 10.72 -1.09
C GLY A 28 -11.53 9.31 -1.56
N SER A 29 -12.83 9.04 -1.53
CA SER A 29 -13.49 7.91 -2.14
C SER A 29 -13.19 7.89 -3.64
N GLY A 30 -12.37 6.93 -4.05
CA GLY A 30 -12.19 6.52 -5.44
C GLY A 30 -12.22 5.00 -5.46
N SER A 31 -13.41 4.43 -5.60
CA SER A 31 -13.70 2.99 -5.42
C SER A 31 -12.89 2.04 -6.32
N GLY A 32 -12.17 2.55 -7.32
CA GLY A 32 -11.28 1.77 -8.20
C GLY A 32 -9.77 1.85 -7.87
N SER A 33 -9.30 2.95 -7.28
CA SER A 33 -7.85 3.15 -7.08
C SER A 33 -7.31 2.38 -5.87
N GLY A 34 -8.14 2.18 -4.84
CA GLY A 34 -7.80 1.40 -3.65
C GLY A 34 -7.53 -0.06 -3.98
N LEU A 35 -8.34 -0.67 -4.86
CA LEU A 35 -8.17 -2.09 -5.24
C LEU A 35 -6.88 -2.30 -6.05
N LEU A 36 -6.60 -1.40 -7.00
CA LEU A 36 -5.33 -1.42 -7.75
C LEU A 36 -4.13 -1.23 -6.82
N GLY A 37 -4.22 -0.28 -5.87
CA GLY A 37 -3.19 -0.09 -4.85
C GLY A 37 -2.94 -1.33 -3.99
N VAL A 38 -4.00 -2.05 -3.59
CA VAL A 38 -3.87 -3.32 -2.84
C VAL A 38 -3.20 -4.40 -3.69
N LYS A 39 -3.56 -4.52 -4.98
CA LYS A 39 -2.92 -5.50 -5.89
C LYS A 39 -1.44 -5.19 -6.12
N VAL A 40 -1.09 -3.92 -6.36
CA VAL A 40 0.29 -3.48 -6.52
C VAL A 40 1.09 -3.74 -5.23
N ARG A 41 0.52 -3.45 -4.06
CA ARG A 41 1.17 -3.73 -2.78
C ARG A 41 1.40 -5.21 -2.55
N LYS A 42 0.44 -6.06 -2.92
CA LYS A 42 0.62 -7.53 -2.88
C LYS A 42 1.75 -7.96 -3.81
N LEU A 43 1.81 -7.43 -5.03
CA LEU A 43 2.87 -7.73 -5.98
C LEU A 43 4.25 -7.32 -5.44
N GLN A 44 4.38 -6.13 -4.85
CA GLN A 44 5.63 -5.66 -4.23
C GLN A 44 6.13 -6.58 -3.11
N ILE A 45 5.24 -7.27 -2.39
CA ILE A 45 5.61 -8.22 -1.33
C ILE A 45 6.10 -9.55 -1.92
N LEU A 46 5.49 -10.01 -3.01
CA LEU A 46 5.81 -11.30 -3.64
C LEU A 46 7.13 -11.28 -4.43
N ILE A 47 7.43 -10.16 -5.07
CA ILE A 47 8.60 -10.06 -5.95
C ILE A 47 9.85 -9.74 -5.14
N PRO A 48 10.97 -10.46 -5.32
CA PRO A 48 12.24 -10.13 -4.69
C PRO A 48 12.68 -8.69 -5.00
N GLY A 49 12.91 -7.89 -3.95
CA GLY A 49 13.22 -6.46 -4.09
C GLY A 49 12.03 -5.57 -4.49
N GLY A 50 10.82 -6.12 -4.59
CA GLY A 50 9.60 -5.40 -4.97
C GLY A 50 9.16 -4.33 -3.96
N LYS A 51 9.41 -4.53 -2.66
CA LYS A 51 9.11 -3.53 -1.61
C LYS A 51 9.84 -2.20 -1.79
N ARG A 52 10.97 -2.18 -2.51
CA ARG A 52 11.75 -0.97 -2.83
C ARG A 52 11.38 -0.38 -4.19
N CYS A 53 10.51 -1.02 -4.96
CA CYS A 53 10.09 -0.56 -6.29
C CYS A 53 8.82 0.27 -6.20
N ASN A 54 8.99 1.59 -6.19
CA ASN A 54 7.89 2.55 -6.23
C ASN A 54 7.43 2.85 -7.66
N HIS A 55 8.26 2.55 -8.66
CA HIS A 55 7.91 2.71 -10.08
C HIS A 55 7.17 1.47 -10.60
N PRO A 56 5.98 1.63 -11.22
CA PRO A 56 5.16 0.51 -11.68
C PRO A 56 5.86 -0.30 -12.78
N ASP A 57 6.49 0.36 -13.75
CA ASP A 57 7.14 -0.32 -14.87
C ASP A 57 8.33 -1.18 -14.41
N LEU A 58 9.10 -0.67 -13.45
CA LEU A 58 10.21 -1.42 -12.85
C LEU A 58 9.69 -2.64 -12.07
N LEU A 59 8.57 -2.49 -11.35
CA LEU A 59 7.93 -3.61 -10.65
C LEU A 59 7.45 -4.67 -11.64
N LEU A 60 6.88 -4.27 -12.77
CA LEU A 60 6.46 -5.19 -13.84
C LEU A 60 7.66 -5.90 -14.47
N SER A 61 8.74 -5.20 -14.80
CA SER A 61 9.97 -5.81 -15.33
C SER A 61 10.51 -6.89 -14.39
N LYS A 62 10.67 -6.55 -13.10
CA LYS A 62 11.13 -7.52 -12.08
C LYS A 62 10.17 -8.70 -11.90
N THR A 63 8.87 -8.47 -12.10
CA THR A 63 7.86 -9.53 -12.05
C THR A 63 8.07 -10.51 -13.19
N VAL A 64 8.28 -10.03 -14.41
CA VAL A 64 8.56 -10.87 -15.58
C VAL A 64 9.83 -11.69 -15.36
N ASP A 65 10.91 -11.04 -14.93
CA ASP A 65 12.19 -11.71 -14.63
C ASP A 65 12.01 -12.82 -13.59
N TYR A 66 11.26 -12.53 -12.52
CA TYR A 66 11.04 -13.50 -11.46
C TYR A 66 10.17 -14.69 -11.89
N ILE A 67 9.16 -14.46 -12.74
CA ILE A 67 8.36 -15.54 -13.32
C ILE A 67 9.23 -16.48 -14.16
N VAL A 68 10.10 -15.93 -15.01
CA VAL A 68 11.03 -16.72 -15.83
C VAL A 68 11.98 -17.52 -14.94
N HIS A 69 12.54 -16.89 -13.91
CA HIS A 69 13.43 -17.53 -12.94
C HIS A 69 12.76 -18.71 -12.20
N LEU A 70 11.51 -18.53 -11.75
CA LEU A 70 10.76 -19.60 -11.10
C LEU A 70 10.47 -20.76 -12.05
N LYS A 71 10.06 -20.48 -13.29
CA LYS A 71 9.82 -21.52 -14.31
C LYS A 71 11.10 -22.32 -14.59
N LEU A 72 12.24 -21.66 -14.69
CA LEU A 72 13.53 -22.32 -14.90
C LEU A 72 13.87 -23.23 -13.71
N LYS A 73 13.73 -22.73 -12.46
CA LYS A 73 13.96 -23.54 -11.26
C LYS A 73 13.09 -24.79 -11.21
N ILE A 74 11.81 -24.67 -11.54
CA ILE A 74 10.90 -25.82 -11.57
C ILE A 74 11.36 -26.84 -12.61
N ARG A 75 11.68 -26.40 -13.84
CA ARG A 75 12.17 -27.29 -14.91
C ARG A 75 13.46 -27.99 -14.50
N PHE A 76 14.40 -27.26 -13.91
CA PHE A 76 15.66 -27.80 -13.43
C PHE A 76 15.45 -28.85 -12.33
N LEU A 77 14.66 -28.54 -11.30
CA LEU A 77 14.35 -29.47 -10.22
C LEU A 77 13.63 -30.72 -10.73
N LYS A 78 12.73 -30.56 -11.71
CA LYS A 78 12.05 -31.69 -12.34
C LYS A 78 13.03 -32.59 -13.10
N ALA A 79 13.91 -32.01 -13.91
CA ALA A 79 14.94 -32.76 -14.62
C ALA A 79 15.87 -33.53 -13.66
N LEU A 80 16.26 -32.91 -12.55
CA LEU A 80 17.02 -33.60 -11.50
C LEU A 80 16.21 -34.74 -10.88
N SER A 81 14.95 -34.50 -10.51
CA SER A 81 14.07 -35.54 -9.97
C SER A 81 13.96 -36.71 -10.93
N ASP A 82 13.78 -36.46 -12.22
CA ASP A 82 13.67 -37.49 -13.25
C ASP A 82 14.98 -38.29 -13.40
N MET A 83 16.15 -37.64 -13.25
CA MET A 83 17.45 -38.31 -13.26
C MET A 83 17.70 -39.18 -12.02
N TYR A 84 17.29 -38.73 -10.84
CA TYR A 84 17.53 -39.44 -9.57
C TYR A 84 16.42 -40.42 -9.19
N SER A 85 15.29 -40.44 -9.91
CA SER A 85 14.22 -41.42 -9.73
C SER A 85 14.45 -42.71 -10.54
N LEU A 86 15.70 -42.93 -10.99
CA LEU A 86 16.19 -44.13 -11.67
C LEU A 86 16.41 -45.29 -10.69
#